data_AF-A0A7X8YXA7-F1
#
_entry.id   AF-A0A7X8YXA7-F1
#
_cell.length_a   1.000
_cell.length_b   1.000
_cell.length_c   1.000
_cell.angle_alpha   90.00
_cell.angle_beta   90.00
_cell.angle_gamma   90.00
#
_symmetry.space_group_name_H-M   'P 1'
#
loop_
_entity.id
_entity.type
_entity.pdbx_description
1 polymer ?
#
loop_
_entity_poly.entity_id
_entity_poly.type
_entity_poly.pdbx_seq_one_letter_code
_entity_poly.pdbx_strand_id
1 'polypeptide(L)'
;MKKAIVTALLCINIALGAALVLSSTPRATGQAVFRQTDYLAATGVIERDYDALWVIDLAKQRMAAFKLDRARRKMVGSKGRRLANDFQERSGK
;
A
#
# COMPACT_ATOMS: atom_id res chain seq x y z
N MET A 1 31.49 39.71 -19.00
CA MET A 1 30.11 39.44 -19.51
C MET A 1 29.78 37.95 -19.57
N LYS A 2 30.54 37.11 -20.30
CA LYS A 2 30.25 35.67 -20.43
C LYS A 2 30.10 34.92 -19.09
N LYS A 3 30.97 35.19 -18.09
CA LYS A 3 30.89 34.58 -16.75
C LYS A 3 29.57 34.90 -16.03
N ALA A 4 29.12 36.15 -16.07
CA ALA A 4 27.86 36.56 -15.44
C ALA A 4 26.64 35.88 -16.08
N ILE A 5 26.66 35.73 -17.41
CA ILE A 5 25.60 35.03 -18.16
C ILE A 5 25.56 33.55 -17.77
N VAL A 6 26.72 32.89 -17.71
CA VAL A 6 26.82 31.47 -17.30
C VAL A 6 26.35 31.29 -15.85
N THR A 7 26.72 32.17 -14.94
CA THR A 7 26.27 32.12 -13.54
C THR A 7 24.75 32.28 -13.43
N ALA A 8 24.15 33.21 -14.17
CA ALA A 8 22.70 33.41 -14.18
C ALA A 8 21.96 32.16 -14.70
N LEU A 9 22.46 31.57 -15.80
CA LEU A 9 21.92 30.33 -16.36
C LEU A 9 21.99 29.17 -15.37
N LEU A 10 23.08 29.04 -14.62
CA LEU A 10 23.23 27.99 -13.61
C LEU A 10 22.19 28.15 -12.49
N CYS A 11 22.03 29.37 -11.95
CA CYS A 11 21.03 29.65 -10.91
C CYS A 11 19.60 29.36 -11.38
N ILE A 12 19.27 29.70 -12.63
CA ILE A 12 17.95 29.43 -13.22
C ILE A 12 17.71 27.92 -13.32
N ASN A 13 18.70 27.14 -13.78
CA ASN A 13 18.55 25.69 -13.88
C ASN A 13 18.38 25.03 -12.51
N ILE A 14 19.10 25.49 -11.49
CA ILE A 14 18.95 25.00 -10.11
C ILE A 14 17.54 25.33 -9.59
N ALA A 15 17.06 26.56 -9.80
CA ALA A 15 15.71 26.96 -9.39
C ALA A 15 14.62 26.13 -10.08
N LEU A 16 14.77 25.90 -11.39
CA LEU A 16 13.87 25.03 -12.17
C LEU A 16 13.89 23.59 -11.68
N GLY A 17 15.08 23.04 -11.38
CA GLY A 17 15.21 21.70 -10.83
C GLY A 17 14.54 21.56 -9.47
N ALA A 18 14.71 22.53 -8.58
CA ALA A 18 14.05 22.56 -7.28
C ALA A 18 12.52 22.64 -7.42
N ALA A 19 12.02 23.51 -8.31
CA ALA A 19 10.59 23.64 -8.60
C ALA A 19 10.00 22.32 -9.14
N LEU A 20 10.73 21.64 -10.02
CA LEU A 20 10.30 20.36 -10.57
C LEU A 20 10.17 19.30 -9.46
N VAL A 21 11.17 19.18 -8.59
CA VAL A 21 11.13 18.23 -7.46
C VAL A 21 9.95 18.51 -6.51
N LEU A 22 9.69 19.79 -6.20
CA LEU A 22 8.56 20.19 -5.36
C LEU A 22 7.20 19.89 -6.01
N SER A 23 7.09 20.12 -7.32
CA SER A 23 5.85 19.90 -8.08
C SER A 23 5.58 18.44 -8.45
N SER A 24 6.60 17.59 -8.46
CA SER A 24 6.54 16.22 -8.99
C SER A 24 6.22 15.17 -7.94
N THR A 25 5.75 15.56 -6.75
CA THR A 25 5.27 14.59 -5.76
C THR A 25 4.06 13.84 -6.33
N PRO A 26 4.20 12.56 -6.73
CA PRO A 26 3.04 11.82 -7.20
C PRO A 26 2.09 11.67 -6.02
N ARG A 27 0.79 11.93 -6.23
CA ARG A 27 -0.22 11.54 -5.24
C ARG A 27 -0.12 10.04 -5.07
N ALA A 28 0.42 9.59 -3.94
CA ALA A 28 0.39 8.20 -3.55
C ALA A 28 -1.06 7.81 -3.21
N THR A 29 -1.86 7.47 -4.22
CA THR A 29 -3.22 6.94 -4.08
C THR A 29 -3.19 5.47 -3.64
N GLY A 30 -2.37 5.14 -2.65
CA GLY A 30 -2.04 3.76 -2.31
C GLY A 30 -2.24 3.37 -0.85
N GLN A 31 -2.34 4.32 0.07
CA GLN A 31 -2.52 4.00 1.49
C GLN A 31 -3.47 5.01 2.12
N ALA A 32 -4.54 4.50 2.73
CA ALA A 32 -5.35 5.28 3.65
C ALA A 32 -4.41 5.94 4.66
N VAL A 33 -4.56 7.25 4.85
CA VAL A 33 -3.85 7.98 5.91
C VAL A 33 -4.09 7.23 7.22
N PHE A 34 -3.04 7.05 8.03
CA PHE A 34 -3.09 6.36 9.33
C PHE A 34 -4.42 6.66 10.06
N ARG A 35 -5.23 5.61 10.32
CA ARG A 35 -6.59 5.64 10.93
C ARG A 35 -7.77 6.17 10.09
N GLN A 36 -7.65 6.41 8.78
CA GLN A 36 -8.84 6.71 7.97
C GLN A 36 -9.74 5.49 7.73
N THR A 37 -9.18 4.28 7.80
CA THR A 37 -9.94 3.03 7.73
C THR A 37 -9.36 2.03 8.73
N ASP A 38 -10.21 1.38 9.53
CA ASP A 38 -9.82 0.27 10.41
C ASP A 38 -9.63 -1.05 9.66
N TYR A 39 -9.40 -0.98 8.35
CA TYR A 39 -9.24 -2.13 7.48
C TYR A 39 -7.85 -2.11 6.83
N LEU A 40 -7.13 -3.22 6.92
CA LEU A 40 -5.98 -3.51 6.07
C LEU A 40 -6.39 -4.53 5.01
N ALA A 41 -5.97 -4.31 3.78
CA ALA A 41 -6.14 -5.26 2.69
C ALA A 41 -4.78 -5.74 2.20
N ALA A 42 -4.64 -7.04 2.00
CA ALA A 42 -3.45 -7.66 1.42
C ALA A 42 -3.88 -8.61 0.31
N THR A 43 -3.16 -8.57 -0.81
CA THR A 43 -3.36 -9.50 -1.93
C THR A 43 -2.22 -10.49 -1.99
N GLY A 44 -2.48 -11.70 -2.49
CA GLY A 44 -1.43 -12.67 -2.76
C GLY A 44 -1.86 -13.68 -3.81
N VAL A 45 -0.89 -14.45 -4.29
CA VAL A 45 -1.12 -15.57 -5.20
C VAL A 45 -1.03 -16.85 -4.36
N ILE A 46 -2.09 -17.67 -4.36
CA ILE A 46 -2.08 -18.94 -3.61
C ILE A 46 -1.59 -20.07 -4.53
N GLU A 47 -2.19 -20.18 -5.72
CA GLU A 47 -1.96 -21.22 -6.70
C GLU A 47 -2.05 -20.62 -8.11
N ARG A 48 -1.70 -21.40 -9.15
CA ARG A 48 -1.69 -20.95 -10.54
C ARG A 48 -2.97 -20.24 -10.97
N ASP A 49 -4.12 -20.77 -10.54
CA ASP A 49 -5.45 -20.31 -10.93
C ASP A 49 -6.18 -19.51 -9.84
N TYR A 50 -5.56 -19.33 -8.67
CA TYR A 50 -6.19 -18.69 -7.53
C TYR A 50 -5.35 -17.57 -6.92
N ASP A 51 -5.95 -16.38 -6.88
CA ASP A 51 -5.48 -15.28 -6.05
C ASP A 51 -6.21 -15.24 -4.72
N ALA A 52 -5.63 -14.52 -3.77
CA ALA A 52 -6.20 -14.22 -2.48
C ALA A 52 -6.34 -12.72 -2.26
N LEU A 53 -7.41 -12.36 -1.57
CA LEU A 53 -7.57 -11.08 -0.89
C LEU A 53 -7.85 -11.36 0.59
N TRP A 54 -7.00 -10.85 1.46
CA TRP A 54 -7.24 -10.80 2.89
C TRP A 54 -7.68 -9.40 3.28
N VAL A 55 -8.75 -9.32 4.05
CA VAL A 55 -9.24 -8.08 4.65
C VAL A 55 -9.21 -8.23 6.15
N ILE A 56 -8.43 -7.39 6.81
CA ILE A 56 -8.21 -7.41 8.25
C ILE A 56 -8.93 -6.22 8.85
N ASP A 57 -9.96 -6.49 9.66
CA ASP A 57 -10.62 -5.53 10.53
C ASP A 57 -9.77 -5.38 11.80
N LEU A 58 -9.04 -4.26 11.90
CA LEU A 58 -8.16 -3.94 13.02
C LEU A 58 -8.95 -3.68 14.31
N ALA A 59 -10.12 -3.07 14.21
CA ALA A 59 -10.96 -2.77 15.38
C ALA A 59 -11.50 -4.05 16.03
N LYS A 60 -11.94 -5.02 15.22
CA LYS A 60 -12.46 -6.30 15.71
C LYS A 60 -11.38 -7.38 15.89
N GLN A 61 -10.16 -7.12 15.43
CA GLN A 61 -9.08 -8.10 15.32
C GLN A 61 -9.54 -9.37 14.58
N ARG A 62 -10.17 -9.18 13.42
CA ARG A 62 -10.70 -10.28 12.59
C ARG A 62 -10.17 -10.18 11.17
N MET A 63 -9.95 -11.33 10.56
CA MET A 63 -9.55 -11.43 9.16
C MET A 63 -10.62 -12.18 8.37
N ALA A 64 -11.07 -11.58 7.26
CA ALA A 64 -11.78 -12.28 6.21
C ALA A 64 -10.80 -12.62 5.10
N ALA A 65 -10.96 -13.80 4.49
CA ALA A 65 -10.16 -14.21 3.35
C ALA A 65 -11.08 -14.50 2.18
N PHE A 66 -10.69 -14.08 0.99
CA PHE A 66 -11.40 -14.30 -0.25
C PHE A 66 -10.43 -14.97 -1.22
N LYS A 67 -10.92 -15.98 -1.94
CA LYS A 67 -10.21 -16.59 -3.05
C LYS A 67 -10.81 -16.08 -4.35
N LEU A 68 -9.97 -15.70 -5.30
CA LEU A 68 -10.39 -15.32 -6.64
C LEU A 68 -10.01 -16.44 -7.61
N ASP A 69 -11.01 -17.12 -8.14
CA ASP A 69 -10.86 -18.05 -9.26
C ASP A 69 -10.64 -17.24 -10.53
N ARG A 70 -9.42 -17.27 -11.07
CA ARG A 70 -9.04 -16.50 -12.27
C ARG A 70 -9.77 -16.99 -13.52
N ALA A 71 -9.96 -18.30 -13.65
CA ALA A 71 -10.60 -18.91 -14.81
C ALA A 71 -12.09 -18.54 -14.87
N ARG A 72 -12.76 -18.53 -13.72
CA ARG A 72 -14.20 -18.22 -13.63
C ARG A 72 -14.50 -16.76 -13.32
N ARG A 73 -13.46 -15.94 -13.09
CA ARG A 73 -13.56 -14.55 -12.61
C ARG A 73 -14.49 -14.40 -11.41
N LYS A 74 -14.44 -15.37 -10.50
CA LYS A 74 -15.38 -15.47 -9.38
C LYS A 74 -14.63 -15.35 -8.06
N MET A 75 -15.12 -14.46 -7.20
CA MET A 75 -14.65 -14.36 -5.83
C MET A 75 -15.47 -15.28 -4.92
N VAL A 76 -14.78 -16.06 -4.11
CA VAL A 76 -15.37 -17.00 -3.15
C VAL A 76 -14.90 -16.62 -1.76
N GLY A 77 -15.85 -16.30 -0.88
CA GLY A 77 -15.56 -16.02 0.52
C GLY A 77 -15.08 -17.27 1.24
N SER A 78 -13.98 -17.16 1.98
CA SER A 78 -13.55 -18.15 2.96
C SER A 78 -14.08 -17.77 4.34
N LYS A 79 -14.09 -18.74 5.26
CA LYS A 79 -14.52 -18.52 6.64
C LYS A 79 -13.56 -17.53 7.31
N GLY A 80 -14.10 -16.45 7.87
CA GLY A 80 -13.31 -15.47 8.61
C GLY A 80 -12.70 -16.06 9.89
N ARG A 81 -11.55 -15.53 10.30
CA ARG A 81 -10.78 -15.96 11.47
C ARG A 81 -10.57 -14.81 12.46
N ARG A 82 -10.49 -15.11 13.76
CA ARG A 82 -10.11 -14.14 14.80
C ARG A 82 -8.59 -14.15 14.93
N LEU A 83 -7.95 -12.99 14.83
CA LEU A 83 -6.49 -12.88 14.92
C LEU A 83 -5.96 -13.31 16.28
N ALA A 84 -6.73 -13.06 17.35
CA ALA A 84 -6.38 -13.51 18.69
C ALA A 84 -6.12 -15.02 18.78
N ASN A 85 -6.74 -15.84 17.92
CA ASN A 85 -6.51 -17.28 17.92
C ASN A 85 -5.16 -17.67 17.29
N ASP A 86 -4.62 -16.84 16.39
CA ASP A 86 -3.40 -17.13 15.64
C ASP A 86 -2.15 -16.50 16.30
N PHE A 87 -2.33 -15.40 17.04
CA PHE A 87 -1.25 -14.59 17.61
C PHE A 87 -1.25 -14.54 19.14
N GLN A 88 -1.94 -15.46 19.82
CA GLN A 88 -1.80 -15.60 21.26
C GLN A 88 -0.33 -15.90 21.60
N GLU A 89 0.31 -15.01 22.35
CA GLU A 89 1.61 -15.29 22.95
C GLU A 89 1.51 -16.60 23.72
N ARG A 90 2.38 -17.56 23.38
CA ARG A 90 2.79 -18.58 24.35
C ARG A 90 3.56 -17.84 25.45
N SER A 91 2.85 -17.17 26.34
CA SER A 91 3.40 -16.78 27.63
C SER A 91 3.53 -18.08 28.43
N GLY A 92 4.63 -18.78 28.19
CA GLY A 92 5.04 -19.93 28.98
C GLY A 92 5.29 -19.46 30.39
N LYS A 93 4.40 -19.86 31.31
CA LYS A 93 4.78 -20.07 32.70
C LYS A 93 5.47 -21.42 32.82
#